data_AF-W7Q9F7-F1
#
_entry.id   AF-W7Q9F7-F1
#
_cell.length_a   1.000
_cell.length_b   1.000
_cell.length_c   1.000
_cell.angle_alpha   90.00
_cell.angle_beta   90.00
_cell.angle_gamma   90.00
#
_symmetry.space_group_name_H-M   'P 1'
#
loop_
_entity.id
_entity.type
_entity.pdbx_description
1 polymer ?
#
loop_
_entity_poly.entity_id
_entity_poly.type
_entity_poly.pdbx_seq_one_letter_code
_entity_poly.pdbx_strand_id
1 'polypeptide(L)' 'MRPGGGYHLMLMNLVAPLREGDSFPMTLTFAERGEIDIRVQVQSASDGSADAGELLHRHRH' A
#
# COMPACT_ATOMS: atom_id res chain seq x y z
N MET A 1 20.96 9.02 5.63
CA MET A 1 19.62 9.58 5.91
C MET A 1 18.57 8.80 5.13
N ARG A 2 17.84 7.87 5.77
CA ARG A 2 16.47 7.49 5.43
C ARG A 2 15.84 6.92 6.71
N PRO A 3 15.33 7.76 7.61
CA PRO A 3 14.57 7.27 8.74
C PRO A 3 13.18 6.86 8.24
N GLY A 4 12.77 5.62 8.52
CA GLY A 4 11.36 5.18 8.40
C GLY A 4 11.02 4.33 7.18
N GLY A 5 11.52 3.09 7.14
CA GLY A 5 10.92 2.05 6.31
C GLY A 5 9.71 1.44 7.02
N GLY A 6 8.52 1.97 6.76
CA GLY A 6 7.26 1.45 7.32
C GLY A 6 6.92 0.03 6.82
N TYR A 7 5.76 -0.49 7.25
CA TYR A 7 5.23 -1.75 6.73
C TYR A 7 4.74 -1.60 5.29
N HIS A 8 5.19 -2.48 4.41
CA HIS A 8 4.78 -2.52 3.01
C HIS A 8 4.46 -3.97 2.60
N LEU A 9 3.49 -4.13 1.73
CA LEU A 9 3.14 -5.42 1.12
C LEU A 9 3.98 -5.63 -0.14
N MET A 10 4.56 -6.82 -0.29
CA MET A 10 5.31 -7.20 -1.49
C MET A 10 4.42 -8.03 -2.41
N LEU A 11 4.16 -7.52 -3.61
CA LEU A 11 3.50 -8.25 -4.69
C LEU A 11 4.55 -9.01 -5.48
N MET A 12 4.41 -10.33 -5.62
CA MET A 12 5.35 -11.20 -6.32
C MET A 12 4.69 -11.94 -7.47
N ASN A 13 5.47 -12.32 -8.48
CA ASN A 13 5.02 -13.12 -9.63
C ASN A 13 3.82 -12.52 -10.37
N LEU A 14 3.86 -11.21 -10.62
CA LEU A 14 2.81 -10.52 -11.36
C LEU A 14 2.69 -11.08 -12.79
N VAL A 15 1.47 -11.43 -13.18
CA VAL A 15 1.15 -11.95 -14.53
C VAL A 15 0.98 -10.84 -15.58
N ALA A 16 0.89 -9.59 -15.13
CA ALA A 16 0.76 -8.41 -15.98
C ALA A 16 1.48 -7.21 -15.33
N PRO A 17 1.95 -6.23 -16.11
CA PRO A 17 2.57 -5.03 -15.56
C PRO A 17 1.54 -4.14 -14.85
N LEU A 18 1.95 -3.48 -13.78
CA LEU A 18 1.18 -2.41 -13.13
C LEU A 18 1.43 -1.09 -13.88
N ARG A 19 0.37 -0.38 -14.26
CA ARG A 19 0.49 0.94 -14.91
C ARG A 19 -0.12 2.02 -14.03
N GLU A 20 0.52 3.18 -13.98
CA GLU A 20 0.02 4.33 -13.23
C GLU A 20 -1.41 4.70 -13.66
N GLY A 21 -2.26 4.97 -12.67
CA GLY A 21 -3.69 5.25 -12.87
C GLY A 21 -4.57 3.99 -12.89
N ASP A 22 -3.99 2.80 -13.04
CA ASP A 22 -4.77 1.56 -12.93
C ASP A 22 -5.28 1.35 -11.51
N SER A 23 -6.34 0.54 -11.38
CA SER A 23 -6.86 0.09 -10.10
C SER A 23 -7.29 -1.37 -10.17
N PHE A 24 -6.93 -2.14 -9.14
CA PHE A 24 -7.28 -3.56 -9.06
C PHE A 24 -7.85 -3.92 -7.68
N PRO A 25 -8.81 -4.85 -7.59
CA PRO A 25 -9.29 -5.35 -6.31
C PRO A 25 -8.26 -6.30 -5.68
N MET A 26 -8.16 -6.28 -4.36
CA MET A 26 -7.34 -7.22 -3.57
C MET A 26 -8.08 -7.55 -2.27
N THR A 27 -7.94 -8.80 -1.83
CA THR A 27 -8.54 -9.25 -0.56
C THR A 27 -7.43 -9.41 0.48
N LEU A 28 -7.63 -8.82 1.65
CA LEU A 28 -6.76 -8.97 2.82
C LEU A 28 -7.40 -9.93 3.82
N THR A 29 -6.72 -11.01 4.16
CA THR A 29 -7.18 -11.96 5.17
C THR A 29 -6.55 -11.64 6.52
N PHE A 30 -7.36 -11.27 7.50
CA PHE A 30 -6.97 -11.04 8.87
C PHE A 30 -7.36 -12.22 9.75
N ALA A 31 -6.46 -12.63 10.65
CA ALA A 31 -6.68 -13.80 11.52
C ALA A 31 -7.97 -13.72 12.35
N GLU A 32 -8.32 -12.53 12.86
CA GLU A 32 -9.47 -12.35 13.75
C GLU A 32 -10.67 -11.66 13.08
N ARG A 33 -10.46 -11.00 11.94
CA ARG A 33 -11.50 -10.23 11.23
C ARG A 33 -11.97 -10.86 9.93
N GLY A 34 -11.33 -11.94 9.48
CA GLY A 34 -11.62 -12.58 8.20
C GLY A 34 -11.14 -11.74 7.02
N GLU A 35 -11.83 -11.86 5.90
CA GLU A 35 -11.46 -11.23 4.63
C GLU A 35 -12.00 -9.81 4.50
N ILE A 36 -11.18 -8.93 3.94
CA ILE A 36 -11.53 -7.54 3.62
C ILE A 36 -11.14 -7.25 2.17
N ASP A 37 -12.12 -6.88 1.36
CA ASP A 37 -11.89 -6.43 0.00
C ASP A 37 -11.49 -4.95 -0.03
N ILE A 38 -10.40 -4.67 -0.73
CA ILE A 38 -9.89 -3.33 -0.97
C ILE A 38 -9.67 -3.09 -2.46
N ARG A 39 -9.70 -1.83 -2.89
CA ARG A 39 -9.23 -1.41 -4.21
C ARG A 39 -7.87 -0.76 -4.06
N VAL A 40 -6.87 -1.31 -4.74
CA VAL A 40 -5.51 -0.77 -4.77
C VAL A 40 -5.37 0.08 -6.02
N GLN A 41 -4.92 1.33 -5.85
CA GLN A 41 -4.61 2.24 -6.94
C GLN A 41 -3.10 2.19 -7.22
N VAL A 42 -2.73 2.13 -8.50
CA VAL A 42 -1.33 2.16 -8.92
C VAL A 42 -0.92 3.62 -9.13
N GLN A 43 0.05 4.07 -8.33
CA GLN A 43 0.58 5.44 -8.34
C GLN A 43 2.09 5.43 -8.64
N SER A 44 2.65 6.60 -8.92
CA SER A 44 4.09 6.75 -9.08
C SER A 44 4.82 6.42 -7.76
N ALA A 45 6.05 5.91 -7.86
CA ALA A 45 6.84 5.52 -6.68
C ALA A 45 7.21 6.74 -5.80
N SER A 46 7.28 7.93 -6.39
CA SER A 46 7.51 9.18 -5.67
C SER A 46 6.30 9.53 -4.78
N ASP A 47 5.10 9.45 -5.35
CA ASP A 47 3.86 9.82 -4.65
C ASP A 47 3.52 8.82 -3.54
N GLY A 48 3.64 7.50 -3.81
CA GLY A 48 3.34 6.47 -2.83
C GLY A 48 4.26 6.45 -1.60
N SER A 49 5.47 7.00 -1.71
CA SER A 49 6.42 7.10 -0.59
C SER A 49 6.10 8.26 0.37
N ALA A 50 5.45 9.31 -0.12
CA ALA A 50 5.05 10.46 0.70
C ALA A 50 3.86 10.09 1.62
N ASP A 51 2.85 9.42 1.05
CA ASP A 51 1.64 9.03 1.78
C ASP A 51 1.91 8.00 2.89
N ALA A 52 2.81 7.04 2.64
CA ALA A 52 3.19 6.04 3.63
C ALA A 52 3.94 6.64 4.83
N GLY A 53 4.68 7.75 4.62
CA GLY A 53 5.36 8.49 5.68
C GLY A 53 4.43 9.42 6.47
N GLU A 54 3.37 9.94 5.85
CA GLU A 54 2.42 10.86 6.48
C GLU A 54 1.41 10.15 7.39
N LEU A 55 1.02 8.92 7.06
CA LEU A 55 0.13 8.08 7.89
C LEU A 55 0.69 7.80 9.31
N LEU A 56 2.02 7.86 9.50
CA LEU A 56 2.69 7.62 10.78
C LEU A 56 2.94 8.90 11.61
N HIS A 57 2.73 10.10 11.06
CA HIS A 57 2.99 11.37 11.78
C HIS A 57 1.75 12.02 12.41
N ARG A 58 0.57 11.40 12.31
CA ARG A 58 -0.64 11.91 12.96
C ARG A 58 -0.84 11.34 14.37
N HIS A 59 0.20 11.37 15.19
CA HIS A 59 -0.01 11.36 16.64
C HIS A 59 -0.46 12.75 17.06
N ARG A 60 -1.78 12.88 17.14
CA ARG A 60 -2.49 13.90 17.90
C ARG A 60 -1.79 14.11 19.25
N HIS A 61 -1.33 15.33 19.49
CA HIS A 61 -1.11 15.82 20.85
C HIS A 61 -2.46 16.22 21.46
#